data_AF-A0A9X4QU56-F1
#
_entry.id   AF-A0A9X4QU56-F1
#
_cell.length_a   1.000
_cell.length_b   1.000
_cell.length_c   1.000
_cell.angle_alpha   90.00
_cell.angle_beta   90.00
_cell.angle_gamma   90.00
#
_symmetry.space_group_name_H-M   'P 1'
#
loop_
_entity.id
_entity.type
_entity.pdbx_description
1 polymer ?
#
loop_
_entity_poly.entity_id
_entity_poly.type
_entity_poly.pdbx_seq_one_letter_code
_entity_poly.pdbx_strand_id
1 'polypeptide(L)'
;MNEAENELATSRDYRFPRALVYEAWTTPEWLARWWGPKGFTNTFDVCDITPGGEWRFTMHGPDGKTYPNVSAFVEVVPQERIVIDHLSGHQFRVTATFESIADGGHAGHVQPAL
;
A
#
# COMPACT_ATOMS: atom_id res chain seq x y z
N MET A 1 -0.90 13.21 -23.27
CA MET A 1 -1.28 13.57 -21.89
C MET A 1 -0.11 13.13 -21.05
N ASN A 2 0.58 14.06 -20.38
CA ASN A 2 1.71 13.72 -19.52
C ASN A 2 1.16 13.04 -18.26
N GLU A 3 1.64 11.84 -17.96
CA GLU A 3 1.29 11.06 -16.74
C GLU A 3 1.60 11.83 -15.43
N ALA A 4 2.40 12.91 -15.49
CA ALA A 4 2.88 13.63 -14.31
C ALA A 4 1.90 14.63 -13.67
N GLU A 5 0.82 15.06 -14.33
CA GLU A 5 -0.03 16.14 -13.76
C GLU A 5 -0.93 15.66 -12.60
N ASN A 6 -1.16 14.35 -12.47
CA ASN A 6 -1.99 13.75 -11.42
C ASN A 6 -1.27 12.58 -10.71
N GLU A 7 0.06 12.60 -10.64
CA GLU A 7 0.83 11.59 -9.92
C GLU A 7 1.45 12.24 -8.67
N LEU A 8 1.38 11.52 -7.55
CA LEU A 8 2.21 11.83 -6.38
C LEU A 8 3.22 10.69 -6.24
N ALA A 9 4.49 11.01 -6.04
CA ALA A 9 5.54 10.01 -5.86
C ALA A 9 6.29 10.26 -4.55
N THR A 10 6.52 9.19 -3.79
CA THR A 10 7.32 9.24 -2.56
C THR A 10 8.27 8.04 -2.51
N SER A 11 9.49 8.27 -2.03
CA SER A 11 10.47 7.21 -1.79
C SER A 11 10.96 7.26 -0.34
N ARG A 12 11.28 6.08 0.20
CA ARG A 12 11.82 5.95 1.56
C ARG A 12 12.81 4.82 1.68
N ASP A 13 13.95 5.11 2.29
CA ASP A 13 15.00 4.15 2.55
C ASP A 13 14.82 3.43 3.90
N TYR A 14 14.98 2.11 3.87
CA TYR A 14 14.84 1.21 5.01
C TYR A 14 16.13 0.40 5.18
N ARG A 15 16.69 0.38 6.40
CA ARG A 15 17.81 -0.50 6.77
C ARG A 15 17.31 -1.90 7.17
N PHE A 16 16.46 -2.49 6.33
CA PHE A 16 15.89 -3.83 6.50
C PHE A 16 15.93 -4.58 5.17
N PRO A 17 16.14 -5.91 5.15
CA PRO A 17 16.08 -6.69 3.92
C PRO A 17 14.80 -6.42 3.11
N ARG A 18 14.94 -6.35 1.77
CA ARG A 18 13.83 -6.18 0.82
C ARG A 18 12.64 -7.10 1.12
N ALA A 19 12.94 -8.35 1.46
CA ALA A 19 11.94 -9.36 1.79
C ALA A 19 11.06 -8.95 3.00
N LEU A 20 11.65 -8.35 4.05
CA LEU A 20 10.89 -7.88 5.21
C LEU A 20 10.06 -6.64 4.90
N VAL A 21 10.59 -5.72 4.06
CA VAL A 21 9.82 -4.55 3.62
C VAL A 21 8.63 -5.01 2.78
N TYR A 22 8.83 -5.97 1.88
CA TYR A 22 7.74 -6.58 1.10
C TYR A 22 6.72 -7.32 1.98
N GLU A 23 7.18 -8.11 2.96
CA GLU A 23 6.31 -8.82 3.90
C GLU A 23 5.41 -7.88 4.71
N ALA A 24 5.89 -6.68 5.06
CA ALA A 24 5.07 -5.67 5.73
C ALA A 24 3.89 -5.18 4.86
N TRP A 25 4.01 -5.27 3.53
CA TRP A 25 2.94 -4.94 2.59
C TRP A 25 2.01 -6.12 2.27
N THR A 26 2.51 -7.36 2.38
CA THR A 26 1.78 -8.56 1.94
C THR A 26 1.30 -9.45 3.08
N THR A 27 1.51 -9.04 4.32
CA THR A 27 0.94 -9.72 5.50
C THR A 27 -0.20 -8.88 6.08
N PRO A 28 -1.44 -9.38 6.09
CA PRO A 28 -2.60 -8.66 6.60
C PRO A 28 -2.40 -8.08 8.00
N GLU A 29 -1.81 -8.85 8.91
CA GLU A 29 -1.59 -8.45 10.30
C GLU A 29 -0.60 -7.31 10.45
N TRP A 30 0.39 -7.20 9.54
CA TRP A 30 1.33 -6.08 9.52
C TRP A 30 0.70 -4.87 8.87
N LEU A 31 0.12 -5.05 7.68
CA LEU A 31 -0.56 -4.00 6.93
C LEU A 31 -1.59 -3.28 7.80
N ALA A 32 -2.35 -4.04 8.60
CA ALA A 32 -3.33 -3.50 9.54
C ALA A 32 -2.80 -2.48 10.55
N ARG A 33 -1.54 -2.64 10.96
CA ARG A 33 -0.92 -1.85 12.04
C ARG A 33 -0.34 -0.54 11.54
N TRP A 34 0.07 -0.47 10.28
CA TRP A 34 0.77 0.69 9.75
C TRP A 34 0.06 1.38 8.59
N TRP A 35 -0.91 0.72 7.93
CA TRP A 35 -1.64 1.33 6.82
C TRP A 35 -2.53 2.49 7.30
N GLY A 36 -2.47 3.59 6.57
CA GLY A 36 -3.23 4.81 6.87
C GLY A 36 -2.46 5.84 7.68
N PRO A 37 -3.03 7.05 7.86
CA PRO A 37 -2.35 8.14 8.56
C PRO A 37 -2.14 7.85 10.05
N LYS A 38 -1.15 8.52 10.65
CA LYS A 38 -0.89 8.42 12.09
C LYS A 38 -2.17 8.73 12.90
N GLY A 39 -2.49 7.86 13.86
CA GLY A 39 -3.65 8.00 14.73
C GLY A 39 -4.91 7.30 14.23
N PHE A 40 -4.89 6.74 13.01
CA PHE A 40 -5.94 5.87 12.52
C PHE A 40 -5.67 4.41 12.92
N THR A 41 -6.74 3.62 12.99
CA THR A 41 -6.69 2.16 13.14
C THR A 41 -7.55 1.51 12.07
N ASN A 42 -7.35 0.22 11.81
CA ASN A 42 -8.08 -0.49 10.74
C ASN A 42 -8.74 -1.77 11.27
N THR A 43 -9.91 -2.08 10.73
CA THR A 43 -10.57 -3.39 10.85
C THR A 43 -10.69 -4.00 9.47
N PHE A 44 -10.16 -5.21 9.27
CA PHE A 44 -10.19 -5.91 7.98
C PHE A 44 -11.32 -6.92 7.94
N ASP A 45 -12.12 -6.86 6.88
CA ASP A 45 -13.16 -7.84 6.57
C ASP A 45 -12.66 -8.87 5.55
N VAL A 46 -11.87 -8.41 4.57
CA VAL A 46 -11.24 -9.24 3.54
C VAL A 46 -9.83 -8.74 3.30
N CYS A 47 -8.87 -9.65 3.23
CA CYS A 47 -7.50 -9.33 2.86
C CYS A 47 -6.93 -10.49 2.04
N ASP A 48 -7.21 -10.47 0.74
CA ASP A 48 -6.69 -11.43 -0.23
C ASP A 48 -5.60 -10.75 -1.07
N ILE A 49 -4.34 -10.94 -0.67
CA ILE A 49 -3.19 -10.28 -1.30
C ILE A 49 -2.64 -11.18 -2.41
N THR A 50 -3.47 -11.39 -3.42
CA THR A 50 -3.13 -12.12 -4.65
C THR A 50 -3.57 -11.31 -5.87
N PRO A 51 -3.03 -11.55 -7.07
CA PRO A 51 -3.52 -10.88 -8.27
C PRO A 51 -5.01 -11.18 -8.51
N GLY A 52 -5.83 -10.12 -8.58
CA GLY A 52 -7.29 -10.17 -8.63
C GLY A 52 -7.98 -10.27 -7.26
N GLY A 53 -7.21 -10.38 -6.17
CA GLY A 53 -7.71 -10.45 -4.81
C GLY A 53 -8.31 -9.13 -4.33
N GLU A 54 -9.26 -9.24 -3.39
CA GLU A 54 -9.96 -8.09 -2.81
C GLU A 54 -9.34 -7.69 -1.46
N TRP A 55 -9.34 -6.38 -1.22
CA TRP A 55 -9.02 -5.81 0.06
C TRP A 55 -10.17 -4.93 0.56
N ARG A 56 -10.82 -5.35 1.64
CA ARG A 56 -11.96 -4.63 2.23
C ARG A 56 -11.71 -4.39 3.71
N PHE A 57 -11.70 -3.12 4.10
CA PHE A 57 -11.39 -2.71 5.47
C PHE A 57 -12.07 -1.40 5.82
N THR A 58 -12.34 -1.22 7.11
CA THR A 58 -12.81 0.05 7.66
C THR A 58 -11.67 0.72 8.40
N MET A 59 -11.37 1.96 8.01
CA MET A 59 -10.40 2.81 8.68
C MET A 59 -11.12 3.69 9.71
N HIS A 60 -10.66 3.70 10.95
CA HIS A 60 -11.25 4.45 12.08
C HIS A 60 -10.35 5.62 12.45
N GLY A 61 -10.87 6.83 12.36
CA GLY A 61 -10.18 8.06 12.72
C GLY A 61 -10.18 8.32 14.23
N PRO A 62 -9.22 9.11 14.73
CA PRO A 62 -9.14 9.46 16.14
C PRO A 62 -10.30 10.36 16.61
N ASP A 63 -11.05 10.93 15.67
CA ASP A 63 -12.29 11.70 15.90
C ASP A 63 -13.55 10.81 15.99
N GLY A 64 -13.38 9.48 15.88
CA GLY A 64 -14.47 8.50 15.93
C GLY A 64 -15.19 8.29 14.60
N LYS A 65 -14.79 8.97 13.52
CA LYS A 65 -15.36 8.72 12.19
C LYS A 65 -14.76 7.47 11.57
N THR A 66 -15.57 6.80 10.76
CA THR A 66 -15.19 5.56 10.09
C THR A 66 -15.30 5.69 8.59
N TYR A 67 -14.35 5.10 7.87
CA TYR A 67 -14.22 5.18 6.43
C TYR A 67 -14.12 3.77 5.86
N PRO A 68 -15.19 3.21 5.28
CA PRO A 68 -15.12 1.92 4.62
C PRO A 68 -14.35 2.04 3.30
N ASN A 69 -13.42 1.12 3.07
CA ASN A 69 -12.58 1.07 1.89
C ASN A 69 -12.70 -0.29 1.18
N VAL A 70 -12.69 -0.25 -0.15
CA VAL A 70 -12.61 -1.41 -1.04
C VAL A 70 -11.49 -1.16 -2.02
N SER A 71 -10.64 -2.16 -2.22
CA SER A 71 -9.54 -2.12 -3.18
C SER A 71 -9.35 -3.48 -3.84
N ALA A 72 -8.73 -3.49 -5.02
CA ALA A 72 -8.37 -4.70 -5.74
C ALA A 72 -6.86 -4.74 -5.99
N PHE A 73 -6.23 -5.89 -5.73
CA PHE A 73 -4.84 -6.11 -6.09
C PHE A 73 -4.75 -6.43 -7.58
N VAL A 74 -4.20 -5.52 -8.36
CA VAL A 74 -4.03 -5.70 -9.81
C VAL A 74 -2.81 -6.58 -10.09
N GLU A 75 -1.71 -6.30 -9.38
CA GLU A 75 -0.44 -7.02 -9.56
C GLU A 75 0.24 -7.23 -8.21
N VAL A 76 0.80 -8.43 -8.01
CA VAL A 76 1.58 -8.79 -6.82
C VAL A 76 2.78 -9.60 -7.27
N VAL A 77 3.92 -8.93 -7.45
CA VAL A 77 5.20 -9.54 -7.84
C VAL A 77 6.12 -9.59 -6.62
N PRO A 78 6.50 -10.80 -6.15
CA PRO A 78 7.30 -10.97 -4.93
C PRO A 78 8.55 -10.08 -4.89
N GLN A 79 8.64 -9.24 -3.85
CA GLN A 79 9.78 -8.34 -3.59
C GLN A 79 10.12 -7.34 -4.71
N GLU A 80 9.21 -7.10 -5.65
CA GLU A 80 9.46 -6.21 -6.79
C GLU A 80 8.38 -5.15 -6.91
N ARG A 81 7.10 -5.56 -6.96
CA ARG A 81 6.01 -4.63 -7.26
C ARG A 81 4.67 -5.08 -6.69
N ILE A 82 3.88 -4.13 -6.20
CA ILE A 82 2.47 -4.32 -5.82
C ILE A 82 1.67 -3.19 -6.47
N VAL A 83 0.57 -3.53 -7.14
CA VAL A 83 -0.37 -2.55 -7.73
C VAL A 83 -1.75 -2.77 -7.12
N ILE A 84 -2.36 -1.70 -6.60
CA ILE A 84 -3.65 -1.71 -5.91
C ILE A 84 -4.55 -0.65 -6.55
N ASP A 85 -5.75 -1.02 -6.96
CA ASP A 85 -6.79 -0.06 -7.32
C ASP A 85 -7.68 0.21 -6.11
N HIS A 86 -7.72 1.45 -5.65
CA HIS A 86 -8.66 1.91 -4.63
C HIS A 86 -10.00 2.26 -5.30
N LEU A 87 -11.07 1.55 -4.91
CA LEU A 87 -12.35 1.54 -5.63
C LEU A 87 -13.46 2.30 -4.89
N SER A 88 -13.23 2.71 -3.65
CA SER A 88 -14.20 3.38 -2.78
C SER A 88 -13.92 4.87 -2.64
N GLY A 89 -14.96 5.71 -2.62
CA GLY A 89 -14.78 7.16 -2.44
C GLY A 89 -13.98 7.76 -3.60
N HIS A 90 -12.83 8.36 -3.30
CA HIS A 90 -11.89 8.84 -4.33
C HIS A 90 -11.12 7.65 -4.89
N GLN A 91 -11.32 7.39 -6.18
CA GLN A 91 -10.63 6.32 -6.88
C GLN A 91 -9.22 6.77 -7.26
N PHE A 92 -8.26 5.88 -7.07
CA PHE A 92 -6.87 6.04 -7.46
C PHE A 92 -6.20 4.67 -7.47
N ARG A 93 -5.10 4.55 -8.20
CA ARG A 93 -4.20 3.40 -8.21
C ARG A 93 -2.98 3.67 -7.33
N VAL A 94 -2.45 2.65 -6.67
CA VAL A 94 -1.17 2.70 -5.96
C VAL A 94 -0.26 1.66 -6.58
N THR A 95 0.92 2.08 -7.02
CA THR A 95 2.03 1.23 -7.45
C THR A 95 3.15 1.37 -6.43
N ALA A 96 3.43 0.32 -5.68
CA ALA A 96 4.59 0.23 -4.79
C ALA A 96 5.67 -0.62 -5.46
N THR A 97 6.90 -0.12 -5.55
CA THR A 97 8.07 -0.87 -6.02
C THR A 97 9.10 -1.02 -4.91
N PHE A 98 9.84 -2.14 -4.95
CA PHE A 98 10.81 -2.52 -3.93
C PHE A 98 12.17 -2.76 -4.58
N GLU A 99 13.14 -1.91 -4.24
CA GLU A 99 14.47 -1.94 -4.85
C GLU A 99 15.55 -2.05 -3.77
N SER A 100 16.60 -2.81 -4.08
CA SER A 100 17.80 -2.87 -3.25
C SER A 100 18.68 -1.66 -3.54
N ILE A 101 19.17 -0.97 -2.51
CA ILE A 101 20.15 0.10 -2.66
C ILE A 101 21.53 -0.47 -2.31
N ALA A 102 22.57 -0.05 -3.04
CA ALA A 102 23.95 -0.31 -2.63
C ALA A 102 24.19 0.24 -1.20
N ASP A 103 25.05 -0.43 -0.43
CA ASP A 103 25.35 -0.16 1.00
C ASP A 103 24.28 -0.56 2.04
N GLY A 104 23.31 -1.42 1.67
CA GLY A 104 22.47 -2.14 2.64
C GLY A 104 21.22 -1.41 3.12
N GLY A 105 20.89 -0.27 2.51
CA GLY A 105 19.55 0.36 2.56
C GLY A 105 18.64 -0.16 1.44
N HIS A 106 17.33 -0.02 1.58
CA HIS A 106 16.33 -0.44 0.59
C HIS A 106 15.29 0.65 0.39
N ALA A 107 15.03 1.06 -0.85
CA ALA A 107 14.01 2.06 -1.15
C ALA A 107 12.66 1.36 -1.33
N GLY A 108 11.66 1.78 -0.56
CA GLY A 108 10.26 1.60 -0.94
C GLY A 108 9.84 2.84 -1.71
N HIS A 109 9.49 2.70 -2.99
CA HIS A 109 8.91 3.77 -3.78
C HIS A 109 7.42 3.50 -3.90
N VAL A 110 6.59 4.46 -3.50
CA VAL A 110 5.14 4.37 -3.58
C VAL A 110 4.67 5.47 -4.51
N GLN A 111 4.12 5.08 -5.66
CA GLN A 111 3.44 5.91 -6.64
C GLN A 111 1.93 5.73 -6.50
N PRO A 112 1.20 6.57 -5.78
CA PRO A 112 -0.21 6.75 -6.07
C PRO A 112 -0.38 7.40 -7.46
N ALA A 113 -0.93 6.65 -8.42
CA ALA A 113 -1.53 7.16 -9.63
C ALA A 113 -2.98 7.58 -9.32
N LEU A 114 -3.35 8.85 -9.45
CA LEU A 114 -4.75 9.28 -9.30
C LEU A 114 -5.61 8.79 -10.47
#